data_AF-A0A934Z7Q1-F1
#
_entry.id   AF-A0A934Z7Q1-F1
#
_cell.length_a   1.000
_cell.length_b   1.000
_cell.length_c   1.000
_cell.angle_alpha   90.00
_cell.angle_beta   90.00
_cell.angle_gamma   90.00
#
_symmetry.space_group_name_H-M   'P 1'
#
loop_
_entity.id
_entity.type
_entity.pdbx_description
1 polymer ?
#
loop_
_entity_poly.entity_id
_entity_poly.type
_entity_poly.pdbx_seq_one_letter_code
_entity_poly.pdbx_strand_id
1 'polypeptide(L)'
;MRPIALALLGLLGCASRTPQPQVARPTPDASTATAAATSDECGAIRPDRRCLPAGLSLLGAAATEAHFEQRPPRAARLRTFAIDRDEASAARYRECVAAGRCAPMRCDAEVPDAAPARCLSWTDARAYCAHRGGRLPTEAEWQRAAGGTLELSRPYPYGAVAAAADAGVDDLTPEGIRDLAGSLAEWVEDPGDFYPELPEIPSLDASVDASVDASVDASLAELPPRTDGGLFVYDDPRGVSRGPWRVVRGGDARLPWAQCSSALRRFRLPADALPWVGVRCVYAPVSPSPARPYS
;
A
#
# COMPACT_ATOMS: atom_id res chain seq x y z
N MET A 1 -10.58 -37.44 65.59
CA MET A 1 -10.53 -36.63 64.35
C MET A 1 -9.34 -35.68 64.46
N ARG A 2 -8.29 -35.90 63.67
CA ARG A 2 -7.11 -35.01 63.57
C ARG A 2 -7.06 -34.51 62.12
N PRO A 3 -6.97 -33.20 61.85
CA PRO A 3 -6.85 -32.71 60.48
C PRO A 3 -5.39 -32.79 60.01
N ILE A 4 -5.21 -33.28 58.78
CA ILE A 4 -3.94 -33.36 58.06
C ILE A 4 -3.74 -32.02 57.33
N ALA A 5 -2.63 -31.33 57.59
CA ALA A 5 -2.21 -30.15 56.85
C ALA A 5 -1.44 -30.59 55.59
N LEU A 6 -1.93 -30.20 54.41
CA LEU A 6 -1.23 -30.36 53.14
C LEU A 6 -0.35 -29.13 52.89
N ALA A 7 0.97 -29.31 52.88
CA ALA A 7 1.92 -28.31 52.42
C ALA A 7 2.18 -28.52 50.91
N LEU A 8 1.83 -27.52 50.09
CA LEU A 8 2.22 -27.46 48.67
C LEU A 8 3.58 -26.77 48.55
N LEU A 9 4.62 -27.55 48.26
CA LEU A 9 5.92 -27.03 47.82
C LEU A 9 5.82 -26.53 46.37
N GLY A 10 6.02 -25.22 46.17
CA GLY A 10 6.27 -24.65 44.85
C GLY A 10 7.73 -24.80 44.45
N LEU A 11 8.00 -25.49 43.34
CA LEU A 11 9.31 -25.51 42.69
C LEU A 11 9.35 -24.45 41.59
N LEU A 12 10.04 -23.34 41.86
CA LEU A 12 10.51 -22.40 40.83
C LEU A 12 11.71 -23.04 40.11
N GLY A 13 11.51 -23.46 38.87
CA GLY A 13 12.60 -23.85 37.96
C GLY A 13 12.96 -22.69 37.03
N CYS A 14 14.11 -22.06 37.26
CA CYS A 14 14.73 -21.14 36.30
C CYS A 14 15.25 -21.92 35.09
N ALA A 15 14.68 -21.70 33.90
CA ALA A 15 15.21 -22.23 32.64
C ALA A 15 16.23 -21.25 32.04
N SER A 16 17.51 -21.61 32.07
CA SER A 16 18.60 -20.90 31.41
C SER A 16 18.51 -21.08 29.89
N ARG A 17 18.30 -20.00 29.13
CA ARG A 17 18.37 -20.01 27.66
C ARG A 17 19.83 -20.07 27.22
N THR A 18 20.18 -21.10 26.45
CA THR A 18 21.45 -21.18 25.72
C THR A 18 21.43 -20.20 24.54
N PRO A 19 22.47 -19.39 24.29
CA PRO A 19 22.52 -18.53 23.11
C PRO A 19 22.74 -19.38 21.86
N GLN A 20 21.87 -19.26 20.85
CA GLN A 20 22.11 -19.87 19.55
C GLN A 20 23.15 -19.09 18.74
N PRO A 21 23.99 -19.77 17.94
CA PRO A 21 25.00 -19.12 17.10
C PRO A 21 24.33 -18.27 16.01
N GLN A 22 24.72 -17.00 15.93
CA GLN A 22 24.21 -16.09 14.91
C GLN A 22 24.83 -16.43 13.54
N VAL A 23 23.98 -16.84 12.61
CA VAL A 23 24.33 -16.93 11.19
C VAL A 23 24.46 -15.52 10.65
N ALA A 24 25.63 -15.16 10.13
CA ALA A 24 25.87 -13.84 9.54
C ALA A 24 24.93 -13.61 8.34
N ARG A 25 24.21 -12.47 8.34
CA ARG A 25 23.36 -12.04 7.23
C ARG A 25 24.24 -11.62 6.03
N PRO A 26 23.90 -12.01 4.81
CA PRO A 26 24.47 -11.35 3.64
C PRO A 26 24.02 -9.90 3.62
N THR A 27 24.98 -8.97 3.57
CA THR A 27 24.75 -7.55 3.30
C THR A 27 24.18 -7.40 1.90
N PRO A 28 23.04 -6.70 1.70
CA PRO A 28 22.61 -6.31 0.38
C PRO A 28 23.68 -5.41 -0.23
N ASP A 29 24.10 -5.73 -1.45
CA ASP A 29 25.06 -4.94 -2.20
C ASP A 29 24.50 -3.52 -2.40
N ALA A 30 25.27 -2.50 -2.03
CA ALA A 30 24.87 -1.10 -2.11
C ALA A 30 24.57 -0.64 -3.56
N SER A 31 24.88 -1.47 -4.56
CA SER A 31 24.68 -1.19 -5.98
C SER A 31 23.21 -1.21 -6.43
N THR A 32 22.29 -1.86 -5.72
CA THR A 32 20.86 -1.88 -6.10
C THR A 32 20.05 -0.74 -5.50
N ALA A 33 20.57 -0.05 -4.47
CA ALA A 33 19.89 1.09 -3.83
C ALA A 33 19.95 2.38 -4.69
N THR A 34 20.81 2.44 -5.70
CA THR A 34 21.05 3.66 -6.49
C THR A 34 20.12 3.80 -7.71
N ALA A 35 19.42 2.74 -8.15
CA ALA A 35 18.64 2.79 -9.39
C ALA A 35 17.23 3.42 -9.26
N ALA A 36 16.71 3.64 -8.06
CA ALA A 36 15.32 4.09 -7.86
C ALA A 36 15.12 5.62 -7.86
N ALA A 37 16.20 6.42 -7.91
CA ALA A 37 16.13 7.88 -7.72
C ALA A 37 16.20 8.71 -9.01
N THR A 38 16.37 8.11 -10.19
CA THR A 38 16.69 8.86 -11.43
C THR A 38 15.93 8.40 -12.67
N SER A 39 14.68 7.94 -12.55
CA SER A 39 13.88 7.76 -13.76
C SER A 39 13.49 9.14 -14.30
N ASP A 40 14.06 9.51 -15.45
CA ASP A 40 13.71 10.72 -16.22
C ASP A 40 12.21 10.79 -16.57
N GLU A 41 11.47 9.68 -16.43
CA GLU A 41 10.05 9.56 -16.77
C GLU A 41 9.12 10.52 -16.01
N CYS A 42 9.46 10.89 -14.76
CA CYS A 42 8.68 11.91 -14.04
C CYS A 42 9.09 13.35 -14.36
N GLY A 43 10.18 13.55 -15.11
CA GLY A 43 10.81 14.85 -15.27
C GLY A 43 11.32 15.43 -13.94
N ALA A 44 11.35 16.76 -13.84
CA ALA A 44 11.77 17.44 -12.61
C ALA A 44 10.77 17.21 -11.46
N ILE A 45 11.10 16.31 -10.54
CA ILE A 45 10.32 16.06 -9.33
C ILE A 45 10.78 16.92 -8.15
N ARG A 46 9.83 17.34 -7.30
CA ARG A 46 10.17 18.02 -6.05
C ARG A 46 10.91 17.06 -5.10
N PRO A 47 11.83 17.53 -4.25
CA PRO A 47 12.62 16.66 -3.34
C PRO A 47 11.80 15.86 -2.33
N ASP A 48 10.59 16.32 -2.01
CA ASP A 48 9.62 15.68 -1.13
C ASP A 48 8.76 14.62 -1.83
N ARG A 49 9.06 14.27 -3.08
CA ARG A 49 8.34 13.28 -3.88
C ARG A 49 9.27 12.16 -4.36
N ARG A 50 8.69 11.02 -4.77
CA ARG A 50 9.37 9.89 -5.40
C ARG A 50 8.68 9.55 -6.71
N CYS A 51 9.48 9.31 -7.75
CA CYS A 51 8.97 8.87 -9.04
C CYS A 51 8.77 7.36 -9.02
N LEU A 52 7.59 6.92 -9.47
CA LEU A 52 7.27 5.51 -9.69
C LEU A 52 6.98 5.34 -11.19
N PRO A 53 7.92 4.74 -11.94
CA PRO A 53 7.75 4.43 -13.37
C PRO A 53 6.52 3.59 -13.66
N ALA A 54 6.03 3.71 -14.89
CA ALA A 54 4.96 2.87 -15.41
C ALA A 54 5.34 1.40 -15.31
N GLY A 55 4.36 0.54 -15.07
CA GLY A 55 4.61 -0.89 -14.97
C GLY A 55 3.41 -1.67 -14.47
N LEU A 56 3.60 -2.99 -14.44
CA LEU A 56 2.66 -3.91 -13.81
C LEU A 56 2.96 -3.99 -12.32
N SER A 57 1.92 -4.15 -11.51
CA SER A 57 2.04 -4.32 -10.05
C SER A 57 0.98 -5.26 -9.53
N LEU A 58 1.29 -5.94 -8.43
CA LEU A 58 0.32 -6.76 -7.76
C LEU A 58 -0.69 -5.88 -7.01
N LEU A 59 -1.98 -6.08 -7.27
CA LEU A 59 -3.08 -5.56 -6.47
C LEU A 59 -3.76 -6.73 -5.75
N GLY A 60 -3.98 -6.58 -4.44
CA GLY A 60 -4.39 -7.67 -3.58
C GLY A 60 -3.23 -8.59 -3.19
N ALA A 61 -3.54 -9.79 -2.73
CA ALA A 61 -2.58 -10.77 -2.25
C ALA A 61 -2.95 -12.19 -2.68
N ALA A 62 -1.92 -12.98 -3.00
CA ALA A 62 -2.06 -14.39 -3.39
C ALA A 62 -1.80 -15.37 -2.23
N ALA A 63 -1.33 -14.88 -1.08
CA ALA A 63 -1.00 -15.72 0.07
C ALA A 63 -2.25 -16.40 0.64
N THR A 64 -2.11 -17.64 1.11
CA THR A 64 -3.22 -18.40 1.72
C THR A 64 -3.81 -17.69 2.94
N GLU A 65 -2.96 -17.05 3.72
CA GLU A 65 -3.32 -16.27 4.91
C GLU A 65 -3.84 -14.86 4.59
N ALA A 66 -3.93 -14.49 3.31
CA ALA A 66 -4.48 -13.20 2.92
C ALA A 66 -5.95 -13.13 3.34
N HIS A 67 -6.31 -12.07 4.05
CA HIS A 67 -7.69 -11.81 4.42
C HIS A 67 -8.57 -11.67 3.17
N PHE A 68 -9.86 -11.99 3.32
CA PHE A 68 -10.80 -12.07 2.20
C PHE A 68 -10.82 -10.80 1.35
N GLU A 69 -10.76 -9.63 1.98
CA GLU A 69 -10.75 -8.34 1.28
C GLU A 69 -9.51 -8.12 0.41
N GLN A 70 -8.40 -8.78 0.72
CA GLN A 70 -7.14 -8.69 -0.01
C GLN A 70 -7.13 -9.61 -1.25
N ARG A 71 -8.14 -10.46 -1.40
CA ARG A 71 -8.27 -11.42 -2.50
C ARG A 71 -9.38 -10.99 -3.47
N PRO A 72 -9.35 -11.43 -4.73
CA PRO A 72 -8.28 -12.19 -5.39
C PRO A 72 -7.13 -11.28 -5.88
N PRO A 73 -5.91 -11.83 -6.09
CA PRO A 73 -4.79 -11.10 -6.66
C PRO A 73 -5.01 -10.82 -8.15
N ARG A 74 -4.53 -9.66 -8.62
CA ARG A 74 -4.52 -9.29 -10.04
C ARG A 74 -3.36 -8.35 -10.35
N ALA A 75 -3.00 -8.24 -11.63
CA ALA A 75 -2.02 -7.28 -12.08
C ALA A 75 -2.71 -5.95 -12.41
N ALA A 76 -2.23 -4.86 -11.82
CA ALA A 76 -2.61 -3.50 -12.17
C ALA A 76 -1.53 -2.91 -13.08
N ARG A 77 -1.91 -2.46 -14.27
CA ARG A 77 -1.03 -1.66 -15.14
C ARG A 77 -1.18 -0.19 -14.77
N LEU A 78 -0.12 0.41 -14.26
CA LEU A 78 -0.09 1.81 -13.87
C LEU A 78 0.80 2.59 -14.81
N ARG A 79 0.40 3.84 -15.06
CA ARG A 79 1.26 4.83 -15.71
C ARG A 79 2.26 5.39 -14.70
N THR A 80 3.29 6.06 -15.19
CA THR A 80 4.24 6.78 -14.33
C THR A 80 3.51 7.83 -13.51
N PHE A 81 3.84 7.93 -12.21
CA PHE A 81 3.35 8.96 -11.31
C PHE A 81 4.42 9.30 -10.27
N ALA A 82 4.28 10.46 -9.62
CA ALA A 82 5.05 10.79 -8.45
C ALA A 82 4.17 10.68 -7.20
N ILE A 83 4.74 10.29 -6.07
CA ILE A 83 4.07 10.19 -4.78
C ILE A 83 4.85 10.96 -3.71
N ASP A 84 4.17 11.57 -2.74
CA ASP A 84 4.85 12.17 -1.59
C ASP A 84 5.69 11.11 -0.86
N ARG A 85 6.91 11.49 -0.48
CA ARG A 85 7.87 10.62 0.23
C ARG A 85 7.41 10.28 1.64
N ASP A 86 6.84 11.25 2.32
CA ASP A 86 6.37 11.21 3.71
C ASP A 86 4.86 11.48 3.72
N GLU A 87 4.15 11.09 4.78
CA GLU A 87 2.79 11.60 5.00
C GLU A 87 2.80 13.13 5.07
N ALA A 88 1.65 13.74 4.77
CA ALA A 88 1.48 15.17 4.97
C ALA A 88 1.72 15.53 6.44
N SER A 89 2.62 16.47 6.73
CA SER A 89 2.80 16.96 8.09
C SER A 89 1.67 17.91 8.49
N ALA A 90 1.42 18.03 9.79
CA ALA A 90 0.45 18.97 10.34
C ALA A 90 0.74 20.41 9.94
N ALA A 91 2.02 20.81 9.85
CA ALA A 91 2.42 22.13 9.35
C ALA A 91 1.95 22.37 7.91
N ARG A 92 2.24 21.43 6.99
CA ARG A 92 1.81 21.53 5.58
C ARG A 92 0.30 21.54 5.45
N TYR A 93 -0.40 20.74 6.25
CA TYR A 93 -1.86 20.76 6.25
C TYR A 93 -2.40 22.12 6.73
N ARG A 94 -1.79 22.72 7.76
CA ARG A 94 -2.16 24.05 8.25
C ARG A 94 -1.90 25.17 7.23
N GLU A 95 -0.92 25.04 6.34
CA GLU A 95 -0.77 25.96 5.20
C GLU A 95 -2.02 25.94 4.29
N CYS A 96 -2.59 24.77 4.03
CA CYS A 96 -3.84 24.64 3.28
C CYS A 96 -5.04 25.28 4.00
N VAL A 97 -5.11 25.11 5.33
CA VAL A 97 -6.14 25.74 6.17
C VAL A 97 -6.00 27.27 6.15
N ALA A 98 -4.79 27.79 6.33
CA ALA A 98 -4.50 29.22 6.27
C ALA A 98 -4.82 29.83 4.90
N ALA A 99 -4.67 29.06 3.82
CA ALA A 99 -5.07 29.44 2.47
C ALA A 99 -6.60 29.38 2.23
N GLY A 100 -7.40 28.96 3.21
CA GLY A 100 -8.86 28.79 3.07
C GLY A 100 -9.26 27.64 2.15
N ARG A 101 -8.36 26.68 1.92
CA ARG A 101 -8.55 25.56 0.99
C ARG A 101 -8.93 24.25 1.69
N CYS A 102 -8.60 24.11 2.97
CA CYS A 102 -8.87 22.94 3.79
C CYS A 102 -9.62 23.31 5.08
N ALA A 103 -10.44 22.39 5.58
CA ALA A 103 -11.00 22.49 6.93
C ALA A 103 -9.92 22.18 7.99
N PRO A 104 -10.00 22.73 9.22
CA PRO A 104 -9.08 22.37 10.30
C PRO A 104 -9.10 20.86 10.65
N MET A 105 -7.98 20.33 11.14
CA MET A 105 -7.91 18.97 11.70
C MET A 105 -8.87 18.83 12.89
N ARG A 106 -9.60 17.71 12.96
CA ARG A 106 -10.62 17.44 13.98
C ARG A 106 -10.12 16.55 15.12
N CYS A 107 -8.87 16.75 15.55
CA CYS A 107 -8.32 16.02 16.68
C CYS A 107 -8.69 16.68 18.02
N ASP A 108 -8.93 15.88 19.05
CA ASP A 108 -9.15 16.40 20.42
C ASP A 108 -7.90 17.06 21.00
N ALA A 109 -6.73 16.51 20.67
CA ALA A 109 -5.42 17.02 21.08
C ALA A 109 -4.72 17.72 19.92
N GLU A 110 -3.91 18.73 20.25
CA GLU A 110 -3.06 19.42 19.28
C GLU A 110 -2.09 18.45 18.59
N VAL A 111 -1.95 18.60 17.27
CA VAL A 111 -1.01 17.81 16.46
C VAL A 111 0.22 18.66 16.18
N PRO A 112 1.41 18.28 16.71
CA PRO A 112 2.65 19.02 16.49
C PRO A 112 2.97 19.17 15.00
N ASP A 113 3.57 20.29 14.62
CA ASP A 113 3.93 20.65 13.22
C ASP A 113 4.63 19.54 12.43
N ALA A 114 5.56 18.86 13.09
CA ALA A 114 6.38 17.81 12.50
C ALA A 114 5.66 16.46 12.40
N ALA A 115 4.56 16.26 13.14
CA ALA A 115 3.81 15.00 13.13
C ALA A 115 2.92 14.90 11.87
N PRO A 116 2.61 13.68 11.42
CA PRO A 116 1.64 13.47 10.34
C PRO A 116 0.26 14.07 10.65
N ALA A 117 -0.32 14.73 9.67
CA ALA A 117 -1.68 15.27 9.72
C ALA A 117 -2.70 14.13 9.76
N ARG A 118 -3.67 14.25 10.66
CA ARG A 118 -4.65 13.21 10.98
C ARG A 118 -5.97 13.84 11.45
N CYS A 119 -6.96 12.99 11.74
CA CYS A 119 -8.32 13.44 12.04
C CYS A 119 -8.91 14.27 10.88
N LEU A 120 -8.74 13.74 9.67
CA LEU A 120 -9.20 14.31 8.41
C LEU A 120 -10.23 13.38 7.79
N SER A 121 -11.32 13.93 7.24
CA SER A 121 -12.19 13.15 6.36
C SER A 121 -11.50 12.83 5.04
N TRP A 122 -12.06 11.88 4.32
CA TRP A 122 -11.65 11.62 2.94
C TRP A 122 -11.76 12.88 2.06
N THR A 123 -12.81 13.68 2.26
CA THR A 123 -12.98 14.95 1.53
C THR A 123 -11.92 15.99 1.91
N ASP A 124 -11.55 16.08 3.19
CA ASP A 124 -10.46 16.97 3.64
C ASP A 124 -9.12 16.55 3.03
N ALA A 125 -8.84 15.24 3.01
CA ALA A 125 -7.63 14.67 2.43
C ALA A 125 -7.54 14.95 0.91
N ARG A 126 -8.65 14.83 0.18
CA ARG A 126 -8.73 15.22 -1.24
C ARG A 126 -8.50 16.71 -1.46
N ALA A 127 -9.12 17.56 -0.66
CA ALA A 127 -8.96 19.01 -0.74
C ALA A 127 -7.49 19.41 -0.51
N TYR A 128 -6.83 18.79 0.46
CA TYR A 128 -5.41 18.97 0.72
C TYR A 128 -4.54 18.57 -0.48
N CYS A 129 -4.77 17.39 -1.06
CA CYS A 129 -3.99 16.97 -2.22
C CYS A 129 -4.24 17.87 -3.44
N ALA A 130 -5.47 18.33 -3.66
CA ALA A 130 -5.79 19.31 -4.70
C ALA A 130 -5.05 20.64 -4.47
N HIS A 131 -4.99 21.13 -3.23
CA HIS A 131 -4.23 22.33 -2.87
C HIS A 131 -2.73 22.19 -3.19
N ARG A 132 -2.17 20.98 -3.03
CA ARG A 132 -0.78 20.64 -3.36
C ARG A 132 -0.54 20.45 -4.88
N GLY A 133 -1.55 20.62 -5.71
CA GLY A 133 -1.50 20.36 -7.16
C GLY A 133 -1.46 18.89 -7.51
N GLY A 134 -1.95 18.02 -6.63
CA GLY A 134 -2.03 16.57 -6.80
C GLY A 134 -3.44 16.05 -6.54
N ARG A 135 -3.52 14.77 -6.18
CA ARG A 135 -4.75 14.07 -5.79
C ARG A 135 -4.43 12.97 -4.79
N LEU A 136 -5.45 12.33 -4.23
CA LEU A 136 -5.25 11.09 -3.51
C LEU A 136 -4.70 10.00 -4.45
N PRO A 137 -3.82 9.10 -3.96
CA PRO A 137 -3.45 7.90 -4.68
C PRO A 137 -4.68 7.04 -4.94
N THR A 138 -4.65 6.27 -6.03
CA THR A 138 -5.53 5.10 -6.12
C THR A 138 -5.06 4.02 -5.15
N GLU A 139 -5.92 3.06 -4.84
CA GLU A 139 -5.53 1.87 -4.08
C GLU A 139 -4.38 1.13 -4.79
N ALA A 140 -4.45 1.02 -6.12
CA ALA A 140 -3.42 0.38 -6.91
C ALA A 140 -2.09 1.15 -6.89
N GLU A 141 -2.13 2.48 -6.99
CA GLU A 141 -0.94 3.35 -6.88
C GLU A 141 -0.31 3.27 -5.50
N TRP A 142 -1.14 3.28 -4.46
CA TRP A 142 -0.67 3.11 -3.08
C TRP A 142 0.00 1.75 -2.91
N GLN A 143 -0.62 0.66 -3.39
CA GLN A 143 -0.04 -0.68 -3.31
C GLN A 143 1.20 -0.83 -4.20
N ARG A 144 1.32 -0.13 -5.34
CA ARG A 144 2.56 -0.05 -6.12
C ARG A 144 3.70 0.60 -5.32
N ALA A 145 3.40 1.68 -4.62
CA ALA A 145 4.37 2.39 -3.79
C ALA A 145 4.86 1.52 -2.63
N ALA A 146 3.94 0.84 -1.95
CA ALA A 146 4.27 -0.08 -0.87
C ALA A 146 4.92 -1.38 -1.37
N GLY A 147 4.36 -2.02 -2.38
CA GLY A 147 4.64 -3.39 -2.78
C GLY A 147 5.58 -3.56 -3.97
N GLY A 148 6.02 -2.49 -4.66
CA GLY A 148 6.91 -2.63 -5.81
C GLY A 148 6.20 -2.95 -7.14
N THR A 149 6.98 -3.12 -8.21
CA THR A 149 6.47 -3.69 -9.46
C THR A 149 6.09 -5.16 -9.27
N LEU A 150 5.40 -5.75 -10.24
CA LEU A 150 5.06 -7.18 -10.18
C LEU A 150 6.31 -8.06 -10.08
N GLU A 151 7.39 -7.69 -10.79
CA GLU A 151 8.68 -8.39 -10.76
C GLU A 151 9.41 -8.25 -9.41
N LEU A 152 9.25 -7.10 -8.74
CA LEU A 152 9.87 -6.77 -7.46
C LEU A 152 8.84 -6.82 -6.31
N SER A 153 7.78 -7.61 -6.50
CA SER A 153 6.63 -7.62 -5.60
C SER A 153 7.06 -8.04 -4.20
N ARG A 154 6.73 -7.22 -3.20
CA ARG A 154 7.07 -7.45 -1.79
C ARG A 154 5.81 -7.39 -0.90
N PRO A 155 5.65 -8.36 0.02
CA PRO A 155 4.49 -8.41 0.92
C PRO A 155 4.47 -7.26 1.92
N TYR A 156 5.62 -6.63 2.20
CA TYR A 156 5.73 -5.45 3.05
C TYR A 156 6.57 -4.35 2.36
N PRO A 157 6.39 -3.06 2.72
CA PRO A 157 7.15 -1.93 2.17
C PRO A 157 8.67 -2.08 2.18
N TYR A 158 9.19 -2.65 3.26
CA TYR A 158 10.62 -2.86 3.49
C TYR A 158 11.12 -4.26 3.05
N GLY A 159 10.26 -5.12 2.46
CA GLY A 159 10.69 -6.38 1.85
C GLY A 159 9.86 -7.62 2.22
N ALA A 160 10.52 -8.79 2.25
CA ALA A 160 9.88 -10.10 2.28
C ALA A 160 9.47 -10.61 3.68
N VAL A 161 10.07 -10.10 4.75
CA VAL A 161 9.92 -10.66 6.10
C VAL A 161 9.15 -9.74 7.03
N ALA A 162 8.05 -10.23 7.61
CA ALA A 162 7.21 -9.49 8.55
C ALA A 162 7.97 -9.00 9.81
N ALA A 163 9.04 -9.71 10.19
CA ALA A 163 9.80 -9.52 11.45
C ALA A 163 10.75 -8.31 11.46
N ALA A 164 10.49 -7.31 10.63
CA ALA A 164 11.33 -6.11 10.49
C ALA A 164 11.33 -5.21 11.74
N ALA A 165 10.23 -5.18 12.51
CA ALA A 165 10.14 -4.36 13.73
C ALA A 165 11.13 -4.78 14.83
N ASP A 166 11.36 -6.08 15.03
CA ASP A 166 12.33 -6.58 16.02
C ASP A 166 13.79 -6.53 15.49
N ALA A 167 13.96 -6.25 14.19
CA ALA A 167 15.26 -6.26 13.53
C ALA A 167 15.86 -4.86 13.29
N GLY A 168 15.20 -3.78 13.76
CA GLY A 168 15.66 -2.41 13.57
C GLY A 168 15.64 -1.95 12.10
N VAL A 169 14.69 -2.46 11.31
CA VAL A 169 14.52 -2.08 9.91
C VAL A 169 13.56 -0.89 9.84
N ASP A 170 14.02 0.21 9.23
CA ASP A 170 13.19 1.38 8.97
C ASP A 170 12.05 1.03 8.01
N ASP A 171 10.86 1.62 8.22
CA ASP A 171 9.75 1.55 7.25
C ASP A 171 10.06 2.41 6.02
N LEU A 172 10.92 1.88 5.16
CA LEU A 172 11.46 2.55 4.00
C LEU A 172 11.44 1.59 2.80
N THR A 173 10.80 2.03 1.72
CA THR A 173 10.81 1.27 0.47
C THR A 173 12.15 1.42 -0.25
N PRO A 174 12.51 0.50 -1.18
CA PRO A 174 13.64 0.71 -2.09
C PRO A 174 13.55 2.01 -2.90
N GLU A 175 12.33 2.45 -3.20
CA GLU A 175 12.06 3.75 -3.85
C GLU A 175 12.18 4.95 -2.90
N GLY A 176 12.49 4.71 -1.63
CA GLY A 176 12.76 5.73 -0.62
C GLY A 176 11.52 6.43 -0.08
N ILE A 177 10.37 5.74 -0.09
CA ILE A 177 9.10 6.20 0.48
C ILE A 177 9.00 5.65 1.90
N ARG A 178 8.60 6.49 2.86
CA ARG A 178 8.55 6.14 4.27
C ARG A 178 7.15 5.89 4.79
N ASP A 179 7.07 5.12 5.86
CA ASP A 179 5.90 5.00 6.74
C ASP A 179 4.66 4.44 6.02
N LEU A 180 4.85 3.45 5.14
CA LEU A 180 3.75 2.77 4.42
C LEU A 180 3.22 1.53 5.15
N ALA A 181 3.90 1.02 6.17
CA ALA A 181 3.54 -0.14 6.99
C ALA A 181 3.37 0.21 8.48
N GLY A 182 2.67 1.30 8.76
CA GLY A 182 2.45 1.74 10.13
C GLY A 182 2.10 3.21 10.17
N SER A 183 2.56 3.91 11.21
CA SER A 183 2.31 5.34 11.43
C SER A 183 0.81 5.66 11.41
N LEU A 184 0.29 6.07 10.25
CA LEU A 184 -1.12 6.31 9.99
C LEU A 184 -1.62 5.45 8.83
N ALA A 185 -2.90 5.12 8.89
CA ALA A 185 -3.58 4.61 7.72
C ALA A 185 -3.76 5.76 6.74
N GLU A 186 -3.67 5.51 5.45
CA GLU A 186 -3.75 6.57 4.45
C GLU A 186 -5.03 6.46 3.63
N TRP A 187 -5.76 7.57 3.53
CA TRP A 187 -6.87 7.68 2.59
C TRP A 187 -6.38 7.48 1.14
N VAL A 188 -7.10 6.66 0.38
CA VAL A 188 -6.96 6.55 -1.08
C VAL A 188 -8.25 7.00 -1.76
N GLU A 189 -8.20 7.25 -3.07
CA GLU A 189 -9.35 7.74 -3.85
C GLU A 189 -10.47 6.68 -3.96
N ASP A 190 -10.11 5.41 -3.94
CA ASP A 190 -11.00 4.31 -4.29
C ASP A 190 -12.17 4.10 -3.32
N PRO A 191 -13.36 3.73 -3.84
CA PRO A 191 -14.46 3.27 -3.02
C PRO A 191 -14.09 1.99 -2.29
N GLY A 192 -14.63 1.85 -1.08
CA GLY A 192 -14.43 0.68 -0.23
C GLY A 192 -15.41 -0.42 -0.58
N ASP A 193 -14.89 -1.49 -1.16
CA ASP A 193 -15.60 -2.75 -1.33
C ASP A 193 -14.61 -3.90 -1.48
N PHE A 194 -15.10 -5.13 -1.35
CA PHE A 194 -14.35 -6.30 -1.76
C PHE A 194 -13.95 -6.19 -3.22
N TYR A 195 -12.80 -6.76 -3.53
CA TYR A 195 -12.41 -6.81 -4.92
C TYR A 195 -13.40 -7.65 -5.73
N PRO A 196 -13.69 -7.26 -6.98
CA PRO A 196 -14.58 -8.04 -7.82
C PRO A 196 -14.00 -9.44 -8.01
N GLU A 197 -14.89 -10.42 -8.09
CA GLU A 197 -14.54 -11.77 -8.49
C GLU A 197 -13.85 -11.74 -9.85
N LEU A 198 -12.85 -12.60 -10.02
CA LEU A 198 -12.20 -12.74 -11.32
C LEU A 198 -13.14 -13.47 -12.27
N PRO A 199 -13.10 -13.15 -13.58
CA PRO A 199 -13.86 -13.90 -14.57
C PRO A 199 -13.58 -15.40 -14.46
N GLU A 200 -14.64 -16.21 -14.48
CA GLU A 200 -14.51 -17.66 -14.54
C GLU A 200 -13.83 -18.08 -15.84
N ILE A 201 -12.93 -19.05 -15.73
CA ILE A 201 -12.30 -19.68 -16.88
C ILE A 201 -13.09 -20.95 -17.13
N PRO A 202 -13.69 -21.14 -18.31
CA PRO A 202 -14.28 -22.44 -18.66
C PRO A 202 -13.22 -23.52 -18.45
N SER A 203 -13.54 -24.56 -17.68
CA SER A 203 -12.60 -25.65 -17.43
C SER A 203 -12.31 -26.38 -18.75
N LEU A 204 -11.03 -26.58 -19.06
CA LEU A 204 -10.59 -27.37 -20.22
C LEU A 204 -10.80 -28.90 -20.00
N ASP A 205 -11.55 -29.31 -18.98
CA ASP A 205 -11.70 -30.72 -18.56
C ASP A 205 -12.91 -31.45 -19.17
N ALA A 206 -13.73 -30.78 -19.97
CA ALA A 206 -14.75 -31.45 -20.78
C ALA A 206 -14.09 -32.08 -22.02
N SER A 207 -13.32 -33.16 -21.84
CA SER A 207 -12.90 -34.13 -22.88
C SER A 207 -13.15 -33.68 -24.33
N VAL A 208 -12.36 -32.72 -24.82
CA VAL A 208 -12.53 -32.18 -26.17
C VAL A 208 -11.55 -32.86 -27.10
N ASP A 209 -12.14 -33.66 -27.99
CA ASP A 209 -11.65 -33.94 -29.33
C ASP A 209 -11.14 -32.63 -29.98
N ALA A 210 -10.12 -32.73 -30.82
CA ALA A 210 -9.26 -31.62 -31.25
C ALA A 210 -9.92 -30.59 -32.21
N SER A 211 -11.22 -30.36 -32.10
CA SER A 211 -11.90 -29.20 -32.67
C SER A 211 -12.21 -28.22 -31.54
N VAL A 212 -11.31 -27.26 -31.31
CA VAL A 212 -11.57 -26.14 -30.42
C VAL A 212 -12.81 -25.41 -30.95
N ASP A 213 -13.92 -25.44 -30.20
CA ASP A 213 -15.15 -24.74 -30.58
C ASP A 213 -14.86 -23.24 -30.61
N ALA A 214 -15.16 -22.59 -31.74
CA ALA A 214 -15.01 -21.14 -31.91
C ALA A 214 -15.78 -20.34 -30.85
N SER A 215 -16.79 -20.95 -30.20
CA SER A 215 -17.53 -20.35 -29.08
C SER A 215 -16.68 -20.18 -27.80
N VAL A 216 -15.76 -21.11 -27.54
CA VAL A 216 -14.83 -21.05 -26.40
C VAL A 216 -13.73 -20.02 -26.68
N ASP A 217 -13.23 -19.96 -27.91
CA ASP A 217 -12.21 -18.98 -28.33
C ASP A 217 -12.76 -17.55 -28.27
N ALA A 218 -14.01 -17.33 -28.71
CA ALA A 218 -14.69 -16.04 -28.59
C ALA A 218 -14.88 -15.61 -27.13
N SER A 219 -15.23 -16.55 -26.24
CA SER A 219 -15.42 -16.27 -24.81
C SER A 219 -14.11 -15.94 -24.09
N LEU A 220 -12.99 -16.54 -24.52
CA LEU A 220 -11.66 -16.23 -23.99
C LEU A 220 -11.12 -14.89 -24.52
N ALA A 221 -11.49 -14.48 -25.74
CA ALA A 221 -11.10 -13.20 -26.33
C ALA A 221 -11.73 -11.98 -25.61
N GLU A 222 -12.85 -12.17 -24.93
CA GLU A 222 -13.50 -11.12 -24.11
C GLU A 222 -12.87 -10.96 -22.71
N LEU A 223 -12.03 -11.91 -22.29
CA LEU A 223 -11.38 -11.85 -20.98
C LEU A 223 -10.23 -10.83 -20.95
N PRO A 224 -9.96 -10.21 -19.79
CA PRO A 224 -8.79 -9.36 -19.65
C PRO A 224 -7.50 -10.13 -19.96
N PRO A 225 -6.48 -9.46 -20.53
CA PRO A 225 -5.19 -10.08 -20.81
C PRO A 225 -4.57 -10.61 -19.52
N ARG A 226 -3.67 -11.60 -19.64
CA ARG A 226 -3.00 -12.22 -18.50
C ARG A 226 -1.50 -12.05 -18.57
N THR A 227 -0.87 -12.06 -17.40
CA THR A 227 0.58 -12.25 -17.32
C THR A 227 0.93 -13.72 -17.61
N ASP A 228 2.20 -14.00 -17.87
CA ASP A 228 2.70 -15.38 -18.00
C ASP A 228 2.43 -16.21 -16.73
N GLY A 229 2.36 -15.54 -15.57
CA GLY A 229 1.98 -16.12 -14.28
C GLY A 229 0.47 -16.27 -14.06
N GLY A 230 -0.37 -16.02 -15.08
CA GLY A 230 -1.81 -16.25 -15.05
C GLY A 230 -2.65 -15.17 -14.34
N LEU A 231 -2.06 -14.05 -13.91
CA LEU A 231 -2.83 -12.95 -13.31
C LEU A 231 -3.56 -12.16 -14.39
N PHE A 232 -4.86 -11.93 -14.20
CA PHE A 232 -5.60 -10.96 -15.02
C PHE A 232 -4.99 -9.56 -14.85
N VAL A 233 -4.84 -8.86 -15.97
CA VAL A 233 -4.25 -7.53 -16.06
C VAL A 233 -5.37 -6.52 -16.30
N TYR A 234 -5.42 -5.51 -15.44
CA TYR A 234 -6.36 -4.39 -15.54
C TYR A 234 -5.59 -3.08 -15.65
N ASP A 235 -6.01 -2.19 -16.54
CA ASP A 235 -5.40 -0.87 -16.69
C ASP A 235 -5.98 0.11 -15.65
N ASP A 236 -5.11 0.66 -14.80
CA ASP A 236 -5.44 1.61 -13.71
C ASP A 236 -6.74 1.25 -12.95
N PRO A 237 -6.82 0.02 -12.40
CA PRO A 237 -8.07 -0.51 -11.85
C PRO A 237 -8.58 0.37 -10.71
N ARG A 238 -9.88 0.65 -10.76
CA ARG A 238 -10.60 1.39 -9.72
C ARG A 238 -11.50 0.45 -8.93
N GLY A 239 -11.59 0.67 -7.63
CA GLY A 239 -12.51 -0.05 -6.76
C GLY A 239 -13.96 0.06 -7.25
N VAL A 240 -14.79 -0.93 -6.89
CA VAL A 240 -16.22 -0.91 -7.19
C VAL A 240 -16.98 -0.15 -6.08
N SER A 241 -17.97 0.65 -6.47
CA SER A 241 -18.74 1.48 -5.53
C SER A 241 -20.10 0.89 -5.23
N ARG A 242 -20.16 -0.24 -4.50
CA ARG A 242 -21.44 -0.83 -4.06
C ARG A 242 -21.91 -0.34 -2.69
N GLY A 243 -21.10 0.44 -1.98
CA GLY A 243 -21.39 0.90 -0.63
C GLY A 243 -20.84 2.30 -0.32
N PRO A 244 -21.10 2.80 0.90
CA PRO A 244 -20.72 4.15 1.31
C PRO A 244 -19.24 4.29 1.67
N TRP A 245 -18.46 3.22 1.56
CA TRP A 245 -17.13 3.15 2.14
C TRP A 245 -16.05 3.75 1.23
N ARG A 246 -14.92 4.07 1.84
CA ARG A 246 -13.65 4.41 1.19
C ARG A 246 -12.54 3.53 1.75
N VAL A 247 -11.54 3.25 0.93
CA VAL A 247 -10.39 2.46 1.35
C VAL A 247 -9.40 3.34 2.14
N VAL A 248 -8.83 2.76 3.20
CA VAL A 248 -7.60 3.23 3.82
C VAL A 248 -6.55 2.11 3.82
N ARG A 249 -5.28 2.47 3.64
CA ARG A 249 -4.17 1.52 3.43
C ARG A 249 -3.07 1.62 4.49
N GLY A 250 -2.16 0.66 4.50
CA GLY A 250 -0.89 0.67 5.25
C GLY A 250 -0.96 0.04 6.64
N GLY A 251 -1.73 0.65 7.54
CA GLY A 251 -1.78 0.22 8.93
C GLY A 251 -1.92 1.41 9.85
N ASP A 252 -1.74 1.25 11.15
CA ASP A 252 -1.52 2.39 12.04
C ASP A 252 -0.61 1.94 13.18
N ALA A 253 -0.06 2.89 13.94
CA ALA A 253 0.91 2.61 15.01
C ALA A 253 0.45 1.60 16.09
N ARG A 254 -0.84 1.24 16.15
CA ARG A 254 -1.37 0.24 17.09
C ARG A 254 -1.47 -1.17 16.50
N LEU A 255 -1.33 -1.33 15.18
CA LEU A 255 -1.36 -2.65 14.57
C LEU A 255 -0.01 -3.35 14.75
N PRO A 256 0.01 -4.66 15.02
CA PRO A 256 1.23 -5.43 14.94
C PRO A 256 1.84 -5.28 13.55
N TRP A 257 3.14 -5.02 13.49
CA TRP A 257 3.85 -4.76 12.25
C TRP A 257 3.68 -5.87 11.20
N ALA A 258 3.57 -7.12 11.65
CA ALA A 258 3.29 -8.27 10.79
C ALA A 258 1.92 -8.22 10.07
N GLN A 259 1.00 -7.35 10.51
CA GLN A 259 -0.30 -7.14 9.86
C GLN A 259 -0.27 -5.96 8.88
N CYS A 260 0.74 -5.09 8.94
CA CYS A 260 0.90 -3.92 8.08
C CYS A 260 1.49 -4.31 6.71
N SER A 261 0.83 -5.25 6.01
CA SER A 261 1.25 -5.70 4.69
C SER A 261 0.97 -4.65 3.61
N SER A 262 1.71 -4.71 2.51
CA SER A 262 1.46 -3.87 1.31
C SER A 262 0.06 -4.08 0.73
N ALA A 263 -0.60 -5.19 1.07
CA ALA A 263 -1.96 -5.53 0.65
C ALA A 263 -3.04 -5.18 1.67
N LEU A 264 -2.68 -4.71 2.88
CA LEU A 264 -3.64 -4.37 3.93
C LEU A 264 -4.57 -3.24 3.46
N ARG A 265 -5.87 -3.54 3.44
CA ARG A 265 -6.95 -2.56 3.25
C ARG A 265 -7.90 -2.61 4.42
N ARG A 266 -8.41 -1.44 4.79
CA ARG A 266 -9.53 -1.29 5.72
C ARG A 266 -10.53 -0.31 5.11
N PHE A 267 -11.77 -0.34 5.60
CA PHE A 267 -12.86 0.46 5.06
C PHE A 267 -13.37 1.44 6.10
N ARG A 268 -13.60 2.70 5.70
CA ARG A 268 -14.14 3.75 6.57
C ARG A 268 -15.17 4.58 5.85
N LEU A 269 -16.07 5.21 6.59
CA LEU A 269 -17.01 6.16 6.01
C LEU A 269 -16.22 7.39 5.58
N PRO A 270 -16.54 8.02 4.44
CA PRO A 270 -15.81 9.18 3.94
C PRO A 270 -15.83 10.36 4.91
N ALA A 271 -16.84 10.43 5.81
CA ALA A 271 -16.96 11.47 6.84
C ALA A 271 -16.08 11.22 8.08
N ASP A 272 -15.58 9.99 8.27
CA ASP A 272 -14.76 9.62 9.41
C ASP A 272 -13.49 10.48 9.47
N ALA A 273 -13.17 11.01 10.64
CA ALA A 273 -11.97 11.82 10.87
C ALA A 273 -11.20 11.25 12.07
N LEU A 274 -10.44 10.19 11.81
CA LEU A 274 -9.90 9.33 12.86
C LEU A 274 -8.45 9.73 13.21
N PRO A 275 -8.04 9.59 14.49
CA PRO A 275 -6.70 10.00 14.95
C PRO A 275 -5.57 9.08 14.49
N TRP A 276 -5.87 8.11 13.66
CA TRP A 276 -4.94 7.14 13.09
C TRP A 276 -5.06 7.07 11.56
N VAL A 277 -5.83 7.98 10.93
CA VAL A 277 -5.93 8.10 9.47
C VAL A 277 -5.38 9.46 9.04
N GLY A 278 -4.43 9.45 8.12
CA GLY A 278 -3.79 10.62 7.52
C GLY A 278 -3.93 10.65 6.00
N VAL A 279 -3.00 11.36 5.36
CA VAL A 279 -3.04 11.61 3.92
C VAL A 279 -1.64 11.67 3.32
N ARG A 280 -1.54 11.10 2.12
CA ARG A 280 -0.41 11.21 1.19
C ARG A 280 -0.95 11.51 -0.19
N CYS A 281 -0.24 12.31 -0.98
CA CYS A 281 -0.70 12.71 -2.30
C CYS A 281 0.15 12.10 -3.42
N VAL A 282 -0.47 11.94 -4.58
CA VAL A 282 0.19 11.62 -5.84
C VAL A 282 0.03 12.74 -6.85
N TYR A 283 0.91 12.73 -7.85
CA TYR A 283 1.05 13.77 -8.85
C TYR A 283 1.31 13.14 -10.21
N ALA A 284 0.73 13.74 -11.25
CA ALA A 284 1.12 13.39 -12.62
C ALA A 284 2.60 13.71 -12.86
N PRO A 285 3.28 12.96 -13.76
CA PRO A 285 4.63 13.30 -14.18
C PRO A 285 4.63 14.70 -14.83
N VAL A 286 5.75 15.41 -14.71
CA VAL A 286 5.90 16.70 -15.37
C VAL A 286 6.17 16.44 -16.84
N SER A 287 5.21 16.72 -17.71
CA SER A 287 5.46 16.68 -19.16
C SER A 287 6.62 17.63 -19.50
N PRO A 288 7.62 17.23 -20.31
CA PRO A 288 8.58 18.18 -20.83
C PRO A 288 7.80 19.24 -21.62
N SER A 289 8.01 20.51 -21.27
CA SER A 289 7.43 21.63 -22.03
C SER A 289 7.81 21.45 -23.51
N PRO A 290 6.87 21.52 -24.47
CA PRO A 290 7.23 21.42 -25.87
C PRO A 290 8.28 22.51 -26.15
N ALA A 291 9.45 22.09 -26.61
CA ALA A 291 10.52 23.00 -26.98
C ALA A 291 9.91 24.09 -27.89
N ARG A 292 10.02 25.36 -27.47
CA ARG A 292 9.62 26.46 -28.33
C ARG A 292 10.41 26.31 -29.63
N PRO A 293 9.76 26.28 -30.81
CA PRO A 293 10.52 26.33 -32.06
C PRO A 293 11.35 27.61 -32.02
N TYR A 294 12.66 27.46 -32.21
CA TYR A 294 13.56 28.59 -32.35
C TYR A 294 13.04 29.46 -33.51
N SER A 295 12.72 30.72 -33.22
CA SER A 295 12.41 31.77 -34.19
C SER A 295 13.67 32.22 -34.93
#